data_AF-A0A9Q3EJA1-F1
#
_entry.id   AF-A0A9Q3EJA1-F1
#
_cell.length_a   1.000
_cell.length_b   1.000
_cell.length_c   1.000
_cell.angle_alpha   90.00
_cell.angle_beta   90.00
_cell.angle_gamma   90.00
#
_symmetry.space_group_name_H-M   'P 1'
#
loop_
_entity.id
_entity.type
_entity.pdbx_description
1 polymer ?
#
loop_
_entity_poly.entity_id
_entity_poly.type
_entity_poly.pdbx_seq_one_letter_code
_entity_poly.pdbx_strand_id
1 'polypeptide(L)'
;MWKRACDTASKCINEAKEYNRKGWDKSHMEPDFRKGDQTEGDKFPSRKKNSTPLEIVEVEDTPEPVMKIIKARTIRLNGQDQRQYLVRFKNQRADKDKWLAEDAIPDANLHLWIFRASKRTELLHE
;
A
#
# COMPACT_ATOMS: atom_id res chain seq x y z
N MET A 1 -23.80 15.11 35.56
CA MET A 1 -24.10 14.21 34.42
C MET A 1 -22.85 13.55 33.81
N TRP A 2 -21.73 14.25 33.63
CA TRP A 2 -20.52 13.71 32.97
C TRP A 2 -19.86 12.51 33.67
N LYS A 3 -19.83 12.45 35.01
CA LYS A 3 -19.21 11.33 35.77
C LYS A 3 -19.82 9.97 35.41
N ARG A 4 -21.15 9.87 35.32
CA ARG A 4 -21.84 8.64 34.94
C ARG A 4 -21.46 8.15 33.54
N ALA A 5 -21.22 9.07 32.60
CA ALA A 5 -20.80 8.71 31.25
C ALA A 5 -19.36 8.15 31.24
N CYS A 6 -18.45 8.75 32.00
CA CYS A 6 -17.08 8.24 32.16
C CYS A 6 -17.05 6.86 32.83
N ASP A 7 -17.90 6.65 33.84
CA ASP A 7 -18.00 5.37 34.54
C ASP A 7 -18.52 4.27 33.61
N THR A 8 -19.55 4.56 32.80
CA THR A 8 -20.10 3.63 31.80
C THR A 8 -19.07 3.31 30.73
N ALA A 9 -18.36 4.31 30.20
CA ALA A 9 -17.33 4.10 29.20
C ALA A 9 -16.18 3.23 29.74
N SER A 10 -15.76 3.47 31.00
CA SER A 10 -14.72 2.69 31.67
C SER A 10 -15.14 1.23 31.86
N LYS A 11 -16.40 0.98 32.20
CA LYS A 11 -16.95 -0.38 32.31
C LYS A 11 -16.94 -1.12 30.98
N CYS A 12 -17.40 -0.49 29.90
CA CYS A 12 -17.41 -1.12 28.57
C CYS A 12 -16.00 -1.51 28.11
N ILE A 13 -14.98 -0.67 28.37
CA ILE A 13 -13.58 -0.98 28.03
C ILE A 13 -13.07 -2.19 28.84
N ASN A 14 -13.39 -2.26 30.12
CA ASN A 14 -12.95 -3.34 30.99
C ASN A 14 -13.64 -4.67 30.64
N GLU A 15 -14.95 -4.65 30.37
CA GLU A 15 -15.71 -5.83 29.92
C GLU A 15 -15.17 -6.37 28.60
N ALA A 16 -14.85 -5.50 27.63
CA ALA A 16 -14.25 -5.91 26.36
C ALA A 16 -12.84 -6.54 26.55
N LYS A 17 -12.02 -5.97 27.42
CA LYS A 17 -10.69 -6.53 27.76
C LYS A 17 -10.81 -7.90 28.40
N GLU A 18 -11.76 -8.08 29.32
CA GLU A 18 -12.00 -9.37 29.97
C GLU A 18 -12.55 -10.43 29.02
N TYR A 19 -13.46 -10.05 28.11
CA TYR A 19 -13.99 -10.94 27.08
C TYR A 19 -12.85 -11.46 26.18
N ASN A 20 -12.01 -10.55 25.68
CA ASN A 20 -10.85 -10.92 24.85
C ASN A 20 -9.86 -11.80 25.61
N ARG A 21 -9.59 -11.49 26.88
CA ARG A 21 -8.69 -12.30 27.72
C ARG A 21 -9.23 -13.72 27.92
N LYS A 22 -10.55 -13.88 28.14
CA LYS A 22 -11.17 -15.19 28.36
C LYS A 22 -11.31 -16.01 27.06
N GLY A 23 -11.43 -15.35 25.90
CA GLY A 23 -11.58 -16.00 24.59
C GLY A 23 -10.27 -16.46 23.95
N TRP A 24 -9.19 -15.69 24.11
CA TRP A 24 -7.91 -15.99 23.48
C TRP A 24 -7.09 -17.03 24.26
N ASP A 25 -7.09 -16.95 25.59
CA ASP A 25 -6.17 -17.69 26.46
C ASP A 25 -6.59 -19.15 26.72
N LYS A 26 -7.80 -19.55 26.29
CA LYS A 26 -8.36 -20.89 26.57
C LYS A 26 -8.21 -21.90 25.44
N SER A 27 -7.98 -21.47 24.19
CA SER A 27 -7.87 -22.36 23.03
C SER A 27 -6.49 -22.34 22.36
N HIS A 28 -5.60 -21.46 22.80
CA HIS A 28 -4.23 -21.41 22.31
C HIS A 28 -3.33 -22.30 23.20
N MET A 29 -3.42 -23.62 23.02
CA MET A 29 -2.31 -24.48 23.43
C MET A 29 -1.13 -24.15 22.53
N GLU A 30 -0.01 -23.75 23.12
CA GLU A 30 1.24 -23.66 22.38
C GLU A 30 1.51 -25.02 21.71
N PRO A 31 1.80 -25.05 20.40
CA PRO A 31 2.08 -26.30 19.72
C PRO A 31 3.33 -26.94 20.35
N ASP A 32 3.22 -28.21 20.75
CA ASP A 32 4.35 -28.99 21.26
C ASP A 32 5.25 -29.42 20.10
N PHE A 33 6.11 -28.52 19.64
CA PHE A 33 7.05 -28.79 18.54
C PHE A 33 8.14 -29.76 19.02
N ARG A 34 8.10 -31.01 18.54
CA ARG A 34 9.17 -31.99 18.80
C ARG A 34 10.24 -31.87 17.73
N LYS A 35 11.52 -32.02 18.11
CA LYS A 35 12.64 -32.10 17.16
C LYS A 35 12.44 -33.31 16.25
N GLY A 36 11.83 -33.10 15.08
CA GLY A 36 11.44 -34.14 14.15
C GLY A 36 10.14 -33.86 13.37
N ASP A 37 9.35 -32.86 13.76
CA ASP A 37 8.18 -32.45 12.95
C ASP A 37 8.62 -31.99 11.55
N GLN A 38 8.01 -32.61 10.53
CA GLN A 38 8.39 -32.45 9.13
C GLN A 38 8.36 -30.98 8.70
N THR A 39 9.42 -30.54 8.04
CA THR A 39 9.47 -29.23 7.39
C THR A 39 8.41 -29.16 6.28
N GLU A 40 7.90 -27.96 6.00
CA GLU A 40 6.71 -27.68 5.16
C GLU A 40 6.73 -28.23 3.71
N GLY A 41 7.77 -28.93 3.29
CA GLY A 41 7.86 -29.60 1.99
C GLY A 41 6.88 -30.76 1.81
N ASP A 42 6.58 -31.51 2.88
CA ASP A 42 5.74 -32.72 2.78
C ASP A 42 4.24 -32.41 2.81
N LYS A 43 3.85 -31.26 3.37
CA LYS A 43 2.45 -30.84 3.51
C LYS A 43 1.84 -30.34 2.19
N PHE A 44 2.68 -29.86 1.29
CA PHE A 44 2.27 -29.33 -0.01
C PHE A 44 3.19 -29.86 -1.11
N PRO A 45 3.05 -31.14 -1.51
CA PRO A 45 3.89 -31.76 -2.54
C PRO A 45 3.81 -31.03 -3.89
N SER A 46 2.78 -30.21 -4.09
CA SER A 46 2.60 -29.36 -5.27
C SER A 46 3.45 -28.08 -5.26
N ARG A 47 4.06 -27.69 -4.13
CA ARG A 47 4.96 -26.53 -4.04
C ARG A 47 6.34 -26.90 -4.61
N LYS A 48 6.38 -27.22 -5.91
CA LYS A 48 7.64 -27.37 -6.64
C LYS A 48 8.35 -26.01 -6.60
N LYS A 49 9.57 -25.99 -6.08
CA LYS A 49 10.45 -24.81 -6.16
C LYS A 49 10.94 -24.70 -7.59
N ASN A 50 10.19 -23.99 -8.43
CA ASN A 50 10.61 -23.65 -9.78
C ASN A 50 11.67 -22.54 -9.67
N SER A 51 12.88 -22.87 -9.23
CA SER A 51 14.01 -21.95 -9.34
C SER A 51 14.57 -22.03 -10.75
N THR A 52 13.75 -21.71 -11.74
CA THR A 52 14.30 -21.37 -13.06
C THR A 52 15.03 -20.06 -12.86
N PRO A 53 16.36 -19.99 -13.07
CA PRO A 53 17.05 -18.72 -13.08
C PRO A 53 16.37 -17.85 -14.14
N LEU A 54 15.82 -16.71 -13.72
CA LEU A 54 15.19 -15.77 -14.63
C LEU A 54 16.29 -15.29 -15.59
N GLU A 55 16.23 -15.78 -16.83
CA GLU A 55 16.95 -15.18 -17.95
C GLU A 55 16.55 -13.71 -18.00
N ILE A 56 17.53 -12.82 -18.01
CA ILE A 56 17.31 -11.37 -17.98
C ILE A 56 16.77 -11.00 -19.36
N VAL A 57 15.45 -11.09 -19.52
CA VAL A 57 14.75 -10.60 -20.70
C VAL A 57 14.82 -9.08 -20.65
N GLU A 58 15.40 -8.47 -21.69
CA GLU A 58 15.30 -7.03 -21.92
C GLU A 58 13.81 -6.68 -21.97
N VAL A 59 13.34 -5.98 -20.93
CA VAL A 59 11.92 -5.69 -20.71
C VAL A 59 11.46 -4.74 -21.80
N GLU A 60 10.75 -5.27 -22.79
CA GLU A 60 9.93 -4.47 -23.70
C GLU A 60 9.01 -3.55 -22.89
N ASP A 61 8.76 -2.36 -23.45
CA ASP A 61 8.05 -1.16 -22.94
C ASP A 61 6.66 -1.44 -22.29
N THR A 62 6.63 -2.26 -21.26
CA THR A 62 5.46 -2.40 -20.41
C THR A 62 5.37 -1.12 -19.57
N PRO A 63 4.23 -0.42 -19.60
CA PRO A 63 4.08 0.83 -18.86
C PRO A 63 4.34 0.58 -17.38
N GLU A 64 5.40 1.18 -16.85
CA GLU A 64 5.78 1.02 -15.45
C GLU A 64 4.59 1.42 -14.55
N PRO A 65 4.21 0.59 -13.57
CA PRO A 65 3.02 0.84 -12.78
C PRO A 65 3.21 2.09 -11.92
N VAL A 66 2.32 3.06 -12.11
CA VAL A 66 2.33 4.33 -11.40
C VAL A 66 1.89 4.15 -9.94
N MET A 67 2.60 4.79 -9.02
CA MET A 67 2.23 4.85 -7.60
C MET A 67 1.39 6.10 -7.31
N LYS A 68 1.93 7.28 -7.60
CA LYS A 68 1.24 8.56 -7.37
C LYS A 68 1.85 9.71 -8.15
N ILE A 69 1.04 10.76 -8.34
CA ILE A 69 1.50 12.06 -8.84
C ILE A 69 1.84 12.96 -7.64
N ILE A 70 2.98 13.64 -7.71
CA ILE A 70 3.51 14.45 -6.59
C ILE A 70 3.35 15.94 -6.87
N LYS A 71 3.65 16.38 -8.09
CA LYS A 71 3.63 17.79 -8.49
C LYS A 71 3.04 17.94 -9.88
N ALA A 72 2.58 19.14 -10.17
CA ALA A 72 2.17 19.57 -11.50
C ALA A 72 2.95 20.82 -11.89
N ARG A 73 3.25 20.97 -13.18
CA ARG A 73 3.81 22.20 -13.76
C ARG A 73 3.23 22.42 -15.16
N THR A 74 3.27 23.65 -15.62
CA THR A 74 2.96 23.99 -17.02
C THR A 74 4.24 24.46 -17.67
N ILE A 75 4.58 23.91 -18.82
CA ILE A 75 5.73 24.33 -19.62
C ILE A 75 5.29 24.70 -21.03
N ARG A 76 5.98 25.66 -21.65
CA ARG A 76 5.75 26.01 -23.06
C ARG A 76 6.67 25.16 -23.93
N LEU A 77 6.10 24.22 -24.67
CA LEU A 77 6.81 23.43 -25.67
C LEU A 77 6.21 23.73 -27.04
N ASN A 78 7.04 24.04 -28.03
CA ASN A 78 6.62 24.33 -29.41
C ASN A 78 5.54 25.43 -29.52
N GLY A 79 5.57 26.43 -28.62
CA GLY A 79 4.59 27.51 -28.58
C GLY A 79 3.24 27.13 -27.97
N GLN A 80 3.08 25.91 -27.47
CA GLN A 80 1.88 25.45 -26.77
C GLN A 80 2.16 25.21 -25.28
N ASP A 81 1.22 25.61 -24.43
CA ASP A 81 1.29 25.40 -22.99
C ASP A 81 0.88 23.95 -22.68
N GLN A 82 1.85 23.09 -22.34
CA GLN A 82 1.62 21.71 -21.97
C GLN A 82 1.73 21.51 -20.46
N ARG A 83 0.73 20.87 -19.87
CA ARG A 83 0.76 20.45 -18.46
C ARG A 83 1.54 19.15 -18.31
N GLN A 84 2.45 19.13 -17.35
CA GLN A 84 3.22 17.96 -16.97
C GLN A 84 3.01 17.65 -15.49
N TYR A 85 3.09 16.37 -15.17
CA TYR A 85 2.92 15.82 -13.84
C TYR A 85 4.17 15.05 -13.43
N LEU A 86 4.65 15.27 -12.21
CA LEU A 86 5.77 14.52 -11.66
C LEU A 86 5.23 13.21 -11.09
N VAL A 87 5.54 12.12 -11.79
CA VAL A 87 5.03 10.78 -11.51
C VAL A 87 6.06 9.98 -10.75
N ARG A 88 5.63 9.35 -9.65
CA ARG A 88 6.39 8.35 -8.93
C ARG A 88 5.88 6.97 -9.27
N PHE A 89 6.79 6.10 -9.66
CA PHE A 89 6.50 4.71 -10.02
C PHE A 89 6.55 3.80 -8.79
N LYS A 90 5.81 2.68 -8.84
CA LYS A 90 5.82 1.70 -7.75
C LYS A 90 7.20 1.06 -7.65
N ASN A 91 7.67 0.85 -6.43
CA ASN A 91 8.95 0.21 -6.12
C ASN A 91 10.19 0.92 -6.68
N GLN A 92 10.05 2.15 -7.19
CA GLN A 92 11.17 2.99 -7.62
C GLN A 92 11.47 4.06 -6.57
N ARG A 93 12.75 4.45 -6.49
CA ARG A 93 13.21 5.56 -5.63
C ARG A 93 12.88 6.91 -6.27
N ALA A 94 12.90 7.95 -5.44
CA ALA A 94 12.63 9.33 -5.86
C ALA A 94 13.53 9.82 -7.00
N ASP A 95 14.74 9.28 -7.13
CA ASP A 95 15.68 9.63 -8.20
C ASP A 95 15.16 9.25 -9.61
N LYS A 96 14.20 8.33 -9.69
CA LYS A 96 13.57 7.88 -10.94
C LYS A 96 12.21 8.52 -11.20
N ASP A 97 11.79 9.50 -10.39
CA ASP A 97 10.54 10.23 -10.64
C ASP A 97 10.68 11.04 -11.94
N LYS A 98 9.68 10.97 -12.82
CA LYS A 98 9.73 11.60 -14.16
C LYS A 98 8.58 12.57 -14.36
N TRP A 99 8.86 13.65 -15.09
CA TRP A 99 7.82 14.58 -15.57
C TRP A 99 7.20 14.02 -16.84
N LEU A 100 5.93 13.66 -16.78
CA LEU A 100 5.17 13.09 -17.89
C LEU A 100 3.97 13.97 -18.26
N ALA A 101 3.60 13.96 -19.54
CA ALA A 101 2.35 14.52 -20.01
C ALA A 101 1.18 13.63 -19.60
N GLU A 102 -0.05 14.17 -19.61
CA GLU A 102 -1.26 13.43 -19.25
C GLU A 102 -1.43 12.13 -20.08
N ASP A 103 -1.15 12.19 -21.38
CA ASP A 103 -1.30 11.06 -22.30
C ASP A 103 -0.29 9.93 -22.08
N ALA A 104 0.86 10.23 -21.46
CA ALA A 104 1.94 9.26 -21.23
C ALA A 104 1.82 8.53 -19.89
N ILE A 105 0.79 8.84 -19.08
CA ILE A 105 0.61 8.27 -17.74
C ILE A 105 -0.39 7.11 -17.82
N PRO A 106 0.01 5.89 -17.43
CA PRO A 106 -0.92 4.77 -17.26
C PRO A 106 -2.02 5.12 -16.26
N ASP A 107 -3.29 4.87 -16.62
CA ASP A 107 -4.46 5.20 -15.80
C ASP A 107 -4.49 6.67 -15.31
N ALA A 108 -4.08 7.61 -16.16
CA ALA A 108 -3.92 9.03 -15.85
C ALA A 108 -5.10 9.63 -15.07
N ASN A 109 -6.34 9.36 -15.50
CA ASN A 109 -7.55 9.91 -14.89
C ASN A 109 -7.67 9.61 -13.39
N LEU A 110 -7.41 8.36 -12.98
CA LEU A 110 -7.50 7.96 -11.58
C LEU A 110 -6.45 8.71 -10.75
N HIS A 111 -5.20 8.70 -11.21
CA HIS A 111 -4.10 9.34 -10.50
C HIS A 111 -4.24 10.86 -10.43
N LEU A 112 -4.75 11.49 -11.50
CA LEU A 112 -5.03 12.92 -11.54
C LEU A 112 -6.20 13.30 -10.63
N TRP A 113 -7.26 12.49 -10.59
CA TRP A 113 -8.38 12.72 -9.68
C TRP A 113 -7.93 12.70 -8.21
N ILE A 114 -7.15 11.68 -7.81
CA ILE A 114 -6.58 11.58 -6.45
C ILE A 114 -5.69 12.80 -6.17
N PHE A 115 -4.78 13.15 -7.08
CA PHE A 115 -3.89 14.30 -6.91
C PHE A 115 -4.66 15.62 -6.75
N ARG A 116 -5.68 15.86 -7.59
CA ARG A 116 -6.55 17.05 -7.51
C ARG A 116 -7.34 17.07 -6.20
N ALA A 117 -7.78 15.91 -5.70
CA ALA A 117 -8.45 15.82 -4.41
C ALA A 117 -7.49 16.18 -3.26
N SER A 118 -6.28 15.61 -3.24
CA SER A 118 -5.26 15.92 -2.22
C SER A 118 -4.84 17.39 -2.24
N LYS A 119 -4.69 17.99 -3.43
CA LYS A 119 -4.34 19.42 -3.53
C LYS A 119 -5.42 20.35 -3.00
N ARG A 120 -6.71 19.99 -3.18
CA ARG A 120 -7.82 20.76 -2.58
C ARG A 120 -7.79 20.71 -1.06
N THR A 121 -7.47 19.56 -0.47
CA THR A 121 -7.38 19.42 1.00
C THR A 121 -6.16 20.13 1.57
N GLU A 122 -5.02 20.12 0.87
CA GLU A 122 -3.82 20.87 1.28
C GLU A 122 -4.11 22.38 1.34
N LEU A 123 -4.76 22.94 0.31
CA LEU A 123 -5.11 24.37 0.26
C LEU A 123 -6.13 24.82 1.31
N LEU A 124 -6.84 23.89 1.96
CA LEU A 124 -7.80 24.23 3.02
C LEU A 124 -7.14 24.29 4.42
N HIS A 125 -5.91 23.79 4.54
CA HIS A 125 -5.18 23.72 5.81
C HIS A 125 -3.96 24.67 5.88
N GLU A 126 -3.69 25.43 4.82
CA GLU A 126 -2.75 26.57 4.80
C GLU A 126 -3.49 27.88 5.06
#